data_AF-A0A353X020-F1
#
_entry.id   AF-A0A353X020-F1
#
_cell.length_a   1.000
_cell.length_b   1.000
_cell.length_c   1.000
_cell.angle_alpha   90.00
_cell.angle_beta   90.00
_cell.angle_gamma   90.00
#
_symmetry.space_group_name_H-M   'P 1'
#
loop_
_entity.id
_entity.type
_entity.pdbx_description
1 polymer ?
#
loop_
_entity_poly.entity_id
_entity_poly.type
_entity_poly.pdbx_seq_one_letter_code
_entity_poly.pdbx_strand_id
1 'polypeptide(L)'
;MTKPKDPSNNPALDFLEAGKARELPIDQCWITKGWRQKGHIFVVVARRHPEDFFTIGFYDVDLFCTGVRKTWYLYHIAEEDYEVLEEMYAEGFEGHEFENCGYGLAHKVVHASLDYATSMGIEPHEDFVYTKNILEDAYDNIPHTDVPLGFMGQPFLITAFDDPRAGYYLKKLHENVGEGNFKHSEMIGDKAMKTEYIEDDWEDSNDDFYDYTLWSEMDWEIFLMGDVWDELNDDPDLADYIFSCCLYRIPEELGSDDRDELEVIIEGVQIEEDEEAHPDLSQKELDTAIKMFKKVDGIMGNDPKLEKLKKEIEALIEKQPKNYMLYVCLTDCFEMLDDRKGWLEQAKVTHREFPQYVTGQLNLAKAFLYNNMPKVMLEVFGYHHKIGEMFPWKKVFHPTELYQFCEVWQHYYLSQDDAVRSYFFNNARMDVEENYDLPFDYDDFLLGITDEVILNKTGQFINSIQDKPKEIKRTARILYSSILR
;
A
#
# COMPACT_ATOMS: atom_id res chain seq x y z
N MET A 1 12.64 28.75 11.16
CA MET A 1 13.46 29.80 10.50
C MET A 1 12.60 31.03 10.25
N THR A 2 13.06 32.22 10.62
CA THR A 2 12.32 33.49 10.47
C THR A 2 12.19 33.89 9.00
N LYS A 3 10.96 34.04 8.49
CA LYS A 3 10.70 34.61 7.15
C LYS A 3 11.37 36.00 7.02
N PRO A 4 12.05 36.32 5.91
CA PRO A 4 12.68 37.61 5.72
C PRO A 4 11.65 38.74 5.68
N LYS A 5 12.02 39.86 6.32
CA LYS A 5 11.33 41.15 6.23
C LYS A 5 11.70 41.79 4.90
N ASP A 6 10.71 42.06 4.06
CA ASP A 6 10.76 42.72 2.73
C ASP A 6 10.81 41.76 1.51
N PRO A 7 9.70 41.57 0.76
CA PRO A 7 9.64 40.73 -0.44
C PRO A 7 10.28 41.34 -1.69
N SER A 8 10.84 42.56 -1.63
CA SER A 8 11.32 43.29 -2.81
C SER A 8 12.80 43.08 -3.17
N ASN A 9 13.55 42.24 -2.44
CA ASN A 9 14.94 41.92 -2.76
C ASN A 9 15.30 40.51 -2.26
N ASN A 10 14.92 39.47 -3.02
CA ASN A 10 15.30 38.09 -2.71
C ASN A 10 16.52 37.70 -3.56
N PRO A 11 17.75 37.76 -3.00
CA PRO A 11 18.97 37.52 -3.77
C PRO A 11 19.05 36.12 -4.38
N ALA A 12 18.32 35.15 -3.80
CA ALA A 12 18.24 33.80 -4.35
C ALA A 12 17.39 33.76 -5.62
N LEU A 13 16.25 34.47 -5.64
CA LEU A 13 15.43 34.59 -6.84
C LEU A 13 16.18 35.34 -7.95
N ASP A 14 16.81 36.47 -7.64
CA ASP A 14 17.62 37.22 -8.61
C ASP A 14 18.74 36.34 -9.21
N PHE A 15 19.36 35.49 -8.39
CA PHE A 15 20.39 34.56 -8.82
C PHE A 15 19.85 33.49 -9.78
N LEU A 16 18.70 32.90 -9.46
CA LEU A 16 18.06 31.87 -10.27
C LEU A 16 17.48 32.44 -11.57
N GLU A 17 16.75 33.56 -11.51
CA GLU A 17 16.16 34.22 -12.68
C GLU A 17 17.23 34.70 -13.68
N ALA A 18 18.40 35.11 -13.18
CA ALA A 18 19.54 35.45 -14.03
C ALA A 18 20.23 34.23 -14.66
N GLY A 19 19.80 33.00 -14.35
CA GLY A 19 20.38 31.75 -14.88
C GLY A 19 21.75 31.40 -14.30
N LYS A 20 22.22 32.12 -13.26
CA LYS A 20 23.58 31.97 -12.72
C LYS A 20 23.84 30.60 -12.08
N ALA A 21 22.79 29.94 -11.59
CA ALA A 21 22.92 28.57 -11.08
C ALA A 21 23.47 27.61 -12.14
N ARG A 22 23.10 27.77 -13.43
CA ARG A 22 23.59 26.91 -14.52
C ARG A 22 25.09 27.02 -14.76
N GLU A 23 25.71 28.14 -14.37
CA GLU A 23 27.13 28.39 -14.54
C GLU A 23 27.98 27.67 -13.49
N LEU A 24 27.37 27.23 -12.38
CA LEU A 24 28.04 26.50 -11.31
C LEU A 24 28.28 25.04 -11.70
N PRO A 25 29.42 24.43 -11.33
CA PRO A 25 29.62 23.00 -11.50
C PRO A 25 28.58 22.18 -10.73
N ILE A 26 28.16 21.05 -11.32
CA ILE A 26 27.39 20.04 -10.60
C ILE A 26 28.28 19.41 -9.55
N ASP A 27 27.75 19.26 -8.33
CA ASP A 27 28.41 18.56 -7.24
C ASP A 27 27.97 17.09 -7.19
N GLN A 28 26.79 16.86 -6.64
CA GLN A 28 26.13 15.56 -6.57
C GLN A 28 24.67 15.69 -6.95
N CYS A 29 24.10 14.55 -7.35
CA CYS A 29 22.67 14.43 -7.55
C CYS A 29 22.19 13.17 -6.84
N TRP A 30 20.97 13.23 -6.31
CA TRP A 30 20.31 12.10 -5.69
C TRP A 30 18.98 11.86 -6.35
N ILE A 31 18.57 10.61 -6.35
CA ILE A 31 17.26 10.17 -6.80
C ILE A 31 16.74 9.14 -5.82
N THR A 32 15.42 9.07 -5.64
CA THR A 32 14.80 7.99 -4.85
C THR A 32 15.28 6.62 -5.35
N LYS A 33 15.73 5.77 -4.43
CA LYS A 33 16.17 4.41 -4.74
C LYS A 33 14.99 3.60 -5.28
N GLY A 34 15.27 2.84 -6.35
CA GLY A 34 14.22 2.09 -7.06
C GLY A 34 13.26 2.96 -7.89
N TRP A 35 13.66 4.19 -8.24
CA TRP A 35 12.81 5.16 -8.97
C TRP A 35 12.14 4.59 -10.23
N ARG A 36 12.74 3.62 -10.92
CA ARG A 36 12.20 3.02 -12.14
C ARG A 36 10.87 2.28 -11.93
N GLN A 37 10.59 1.86 -10.69
CA GLN A 37 9.36 1.13 -10.32
C GLN A 37 8.37 2.02 -9.56
N LYS A 38 8.74 3.27 -9.25
CA LYS A 38 7.95 4.18 -8.44
C LYS A 38 7.28 5.23 -9.32
N GLY A 39 5.99 5.47 -9.09
CA GLY A 39 5.26 6.56 -9.73
C GLY A 39 5.69 7.92 -9.21
N HIS A 40 5.97 8.00 -7.90
CA HIS A 40 6.35 9.21 -7.19
C HIS A 40 7.79 9.10 -6.67
N ILE A 41 8.63 10.07 -7.01
CA ILE A 41 10.05 10.08 -6.69
C ILE A 41 10.54 11.50 -6.38
N PHE A 42 11.66 11.58 -5.68
CA PHE A 42 12.40 12.81 -5.47
C PHE A 42 13.70 12.80 -6.25
N VAL A 43 14.02 13.93 -6.87
CA VAL A 43 15.31 14.20 -7.51
C VAL A 43 15.91 15.44 -6.86
N VAL A 44 17.19 15.35 -6.50
CA VAL A 44 17.95 16.44 -5.88
C VAL A 44 19.17 16.72 -6.75
N VAL A 45 19.41 18.00 -7.04
CA VAL A 45 20.57 18.45 -7.83
C VAL A 45 21.30 19.53 -7.05
N ALA A 46 22.51 19.23 -6.59
CA ALA A 46 23.39 20.17 -5.93
C ALA A 46 24.41 20.76 -6.90
N ARG A 47 24.61 22.07 -6.81
CA ARG A 47 25.64 22.82 -7.52
C ARG A 47 26.53 23.54 -6.53
N ARG A 48 27.84 23.47 -6.77
CA ARG A 48 28.86 24.04 -5.90
C ARG A 48 29.25 25.45 -6.36
N HIS A 49 29.15 26.43 -5.46
CA HIS A 49 29.71 27.77 -5.64
C HIS A 49 31.23 27.76 -5.40
N PRO A 50 31.95 28.79 -5.86
CA PRO A 50 33.27 29.10 -5.29
C PRO A 50 33.17 29.32 -3.77
N GLU A 51 34.18 28.89 -3.00
CA GLU A 51 34.25 29.03 -1.53
C GLU A 51 33.32 28.09 -0.71
N ASP A 52 33.06 26.88 -1.21
CA ASP A 52 32.40 25.78 -0.48
C ASP A 52 30.96 26.08 0.00
N PHE A 53 30.25 26.92 -0.77
CA PHE A 53 28.79 27.09 -0.64
C PHE A 53 28.03 26.29 -1.70
N PHE A 54 26.76 25.97 -1.44
CA PHE A 54 25.95 25.14 -2.33
C PHE A 54 24.60 25.79 -2.69
N THR A 55 24.14 25.56 -3.91
CA THR A 55 22.75 25.77 -4.32
C THR A 55 22.15 24.44 -4.74
N ILE A 56 21.01 24.10 -4.18
CA ILE A 56 20.38 22.79 -4.33
C ILE A 56 18.97 22.97 -4.84
N GLY A 57 18.61 22.23 -5.88
CA GLY A 57 17.24 22.12 -6.38
C GLY A 57 16.63 20.78 -5.99
N PHE A 58 15.39 20.82 -5.50
CA PHE A 58 14.61 19.66 -5.12
C PHE A 58 13.40 19.56 -6.05
N TYR A 59 13.15 18.36 -6.56
CA TYR A 59 12.08 18.09 -7.51
C TYR A 59 11.32 16.85 -7.03
N ASP A 60 10.09 17.07 -6.59
CA ASP A 60 9.09 16.03 -6.40
C ASP A 60 8.47 15.74 -7.77
N VAL A 61 8.65 14.52 -8.25
CA VAL A 61 8.33 14.11 -9.61
C VAL A 61 7.37 12.93 -9.59
N ASP A 62 6.29 13.06 -10.35
CA ASP A 62 5.37 12.01 -10.75
C ASP A 62 5.67 11.57 -12.19
N LEU A 63 6.19 10.36 -12.31
CA LEU A 63 6.50 9.72 -13.58
C LEU A 63 5.26 9.17 -14.29
N PHE A 64 4.16 8.95 -13.57
CA PHE A 64 2.95 8.32 -14.10
C PHE A 64 1.99 9.32 -14.73
N CYS A 65 1.98 10.57 -14.28
CA CYS A 65 1.05 11.56 -14.81
C CYS A 65 1.53 13.00 -14.69
N THR A 66 1.62 13.53 -13.47
CA THR A 66 1.59 14.98 -13.22
C THR A 66 2.93 15.70 -13.39
N GLY A 67 4.02 14.97 -13.63
CA GLY A 67 5.34 15.57 -13.85
C GLY A 67 5.91 16.16 -12.57
N VAL A 68 6.46 17.37 -12.62
CA VAL A 68 7.02 18.03 -11.43
C VAL A 68 5.87 18.55 -10.54
N ARG A 69 5.50 17.76 -9.52
CA ARG A 69 4.41 18.05 -8.56
C ARG A 69 4.75 19.21 -7.64
N LYS A 70 5.98 19.23 -7.13
CA LYS A 70 6.49 20.24 -6.22
C LYS A 70 7.98 20.46 -6.47
N THR A 71 8.45 21.67 -6.24
CA THR A 71 9.87 21.98 -6.33
C THR A 71 10.22 23.13 -5.43
N TRP A 72 11.42 23.10 -4.86
CA TRP A 72 11.96 24.17 -4.05
C TRP A 72 13.48 24.17 -4.17
N TYR A 73 14.14 25.13 -3.53
CA TYR A 73 15.59 25.25 -3.59
C TYR A 73 16.16 25.74 -2.27
N LEU A 74 17.43 25.41 -2.06
CA LEU A 74 18.28 26.05 -1.07
C LEU A 74 19.35 26.85 -1.81
N TYR A 75 19.65 28.06 -1.32
CA TYR A 75 20.58 28.97 -1.95
C TYR A 75 21.69 29.34 -0.97
N HIS A 76 22.93 29.17 -1.43
CA HIS A 76 24.14 29.62 -0.74
C HIS A 76 24.24 29.07 0.69
N ILE A 77 24.00 27.76 0.84
CA ILE A 77 24.16 27.05 2.11
C ILE A 77 25.64 26.68 2.31
N ALA A 78 26.10 26.69 3.56
CA ALA A 78 27.49 26.36 3.88
C ALA A 78 27.75 24.85 3.73
N GLU A 79 29.03 24.47 3.64
CA GLU A 79 29.46 23.07 3.53
C GLU A 79 28.92 22.23 4.69
N GLU A 80 28.90 22.74 5.92
CA GLU A 80 28.41 21.98 7.08
C GLU A 80 26.89 21.69 6.98
N ASP A 81 26.09 22.64 6.47
CA ASP A 81 24.66 22.43 6.25
C ASP A 81 24.41 21.46 5.08
N TYR A 82 25.32 21.46 4.09
CA TYR A 82 25.26 20.53 2.96
C TYR A 82 25.60 19.10 3.39
N GLU A 83 26.65 18.91 4.19
CA GLU A 83 27.04 17.62 4.76
C GLU A 83 25.89 16.97 5.54
N VAL A 84 25.14 17.76 6.32
CA VAL A 84 23.93 17.28 7.01
C VAL A 84 22.88 16.77 6.02
N LEU A 85 22.66 17.45 4.90
CA LEU A 85 21.74 16.97 3.86
C LEU A 85 22.25 15.69 3.19
N GLU A 86 23.57 15.58 2.95
CA GLU A 86 24.17 14.35 2.41
C GLU A 86 23.96 13.15 3.35
N GLU A 87 24.16 13.35 4.65
CA GLU A 87 23.89 12.34 5.68
C GLU A 87 22.41 11.96 5.71
N MET A 88 21.50 12.94 5.70
CA MET A 88 20.05 12.69 5.65
C MET A 88 19.64 11.87 4.41
N TYR A 89 20.22 12.14 3.24
CA TYR A 89 19.91 11.35 2.05
C TYR A 89 20.58 9.98 2.04
N ALA A 90 21.74 9.82 2.69
CA ALA A 90 22.38 8.53 2.86
C ALA A 90 21.60 7.60 3.81
N GLU A 91 20.99 8.17 4.85
CA GLU A 91 20.19 7.42 5.85
C GLU A 91 18.71 7.29 5.46
N GLY A 92 18.20 8.14 4.58
CA GLY A 92 16.81 8.20 4.14
C GLY A 92 16.07 9.40 4.73
N PHE A 93 15.19 10.02 3.94
CA PHE A 93 14.47 11.24 4.32
C PHE A 93 12.99 11.15 3.95
N GLU A 94 12.10 11.52 4.87
CA GLU A 94 10.62 11.47 4.69
C GLU A 94 10.12 10.11 4.17
N GLY A 95 10.69 9.00 4.66
CA GLY A 95 10.31 7.65 4.21
C GLY A 95 10.89 7.23 2.85
N HIS A 96 11.70 8.08 2.21
CA HIS A 96 12.38 7.76 0.95
C HIS A 96 13.86 7.42 1.18
N GLU A 97 14.27 6.24 0.74
CA GLU A 97 15.70 5.94 0.52
C GLU A 97 16.19 6.61 -0.77
N PHE A 98 17.41 7.14 -0.76
CA PHE A 98 18.02 7.78 -1.92
C PHE A 98 19.27 7.02 -2.38
N GLU A 99 19.60 7.17 -3.66
CA GLU A 99 20.87 6.76 -4.22
C GLU A 99 21.50 7.91 -5.00
N ASN A 100 22.83 8.01 -4.95
CA ASN A 100 23.55 8.97 -5.76
C ASN A 100 23.38 8.60 -7.25
N CYS A 101 23.08 9.61 -8.07
CA CYS A 101 22.94 9.45 -9.51
C CYS A 101 23.80 10.47 -10.25
N GLY A 102 24.20 10.13 -11.47
CA GLY A 102 24.84 11.10 -12.35
C GLY A 102 23.85 12.19 -12.78
N TYR A 103 24.34 13.42 -12.95
CA TYR A 103 23.55 14.57 -13.40
C TYR A 103 22.67 14.26 -14.62
N GLY A 104 23.22 13.52 -15.59
CA GLY A 104 22.49 13.16 -16.80
C GLY A 104 21.20 12.39 -16.52
N LEU A 105 21.17 11.53 -15.49
CA LEU A 105 19.96 10.82 -15.10
C LEU A 105 18.97 11.77 -14.40
N ALA A 106 19.43 12.53 -13.41
CA ALA A 106 18.59 13.49 -12.69
C ALA A 106 17.91 14.48 -13.63
N HIS A 107 18.69 15.09 -14.52
CA HIS A 107 18.20 15.99 -15.56
C HIS A 107 17.18 15.29 -16.47
N LYS A 108 17.51 14.10 -16.97
CA LYS A 108 16.63 13.38 -17.90
C LYS A 108 15.30 13.01 -17.27
N VAL A 109 15.28 12.58 -16.01
CA VAL A 109 14.08 12.20 -15.27
C VAL A 109 13.16 13.41 -15.05
N VAL A 110 13.70 14.53 -14.59
CA VAL A 110 12.91 15.76 -14.35
C VAL A 110 12.35 16.29 -15.66
N HIS A 111 13.15 16.37 -16.72
CA HIS A 111 12.66 16.90 -17.99
C HIS A 111 11.75 15.94 -18.76
N ALA A 112 11.98 14.62 -18.70
CA ALA A 112 11.10 13.65 -19.36
C ALA A 112 9.71 13.60 -18.70
N SER A 113 9.64 13.68 -17.37
CA SER A 113 8.37 13.75 -16.64
C SER A 113 7.63 15.07 -16.90
N LEU A 114 8.36 16.19 -16.97
CA LEU A 114 7.82 17.49 -17.37
C LEU A 114 7.24 17.44 -18.80
N ASP A 115 8.00 16.94 -19.77
CA ASP A 115 7.56 16.83 -21.17
C ASP A 115 6.33 15.93 -21.28
N TYR A 116 6.28 14.85 -20.50
CA TYR A 116 5.14 13.94 -20.44
C TYR A 116 3.88 14.63 -19.91
N ALA A 117 3.95 15.27 -18.75
CA ALA A 117 2.84 16.02 -18.16
C ALA A 117 2.36 17.16 -19.08
N THR A 118 3.30 17.89 -19.67
CA THR A 118 3.00 18.99 -20.60
C THR A 118 2.28 18.48 -21.85
N SER A 119 2.64 17.29 -22.36
CA SER A 119 1.94 16.68 -23.50
C SER A 119 0.46 16.37 -23.22
N MET A 120 0.09 16.24 -21.94
CA MET A 120 -1.29 16.06 -21.46
C MET A 120 -1.94 17.39 -21.02
N GLY A 121 -1.25 18.52 -21.20
CA GLY A 121 -1.72 19.85 -20.82
C GLY A 121 -1.64 20.16 -19.33
N ILE A 122 -0.88 19.37 -18.56
CA ILE A 122 -0.60 19.60 -17.14
C ILE A 122 0.65 20.47 -17.02
N GLU A 123 0.50 21.62 -16.37
CA GLU A 123 1.61 22.55 -16.11
C GLU A 123 2.34 22.14 -14.82
N PRO A 124 3.68 22.32 -14.77
CA PRO A 124 4.47 22.03 -13.57
C PRO A 124 4.08 22.95 -12.40
N HIS A 125 4.58 22.63 -11.20
CA HIS A 125 4.50 23.51 -10.05
C HIS A 125 5.00 24.94 -10.37
N GLU A 126 4.35 25.97 -9.81
CA GLU A 126 4.63 27.37 -10.14
C GLU A 126 6.08 27.78 -9.89
N ASP A 127 6.68 27.28 -8.80
CA ASP A 127 8.08 27.52 -8.45
C ASP A 127 9.09 26.90 -9.43
N PHE A 128 8.65 26.01 -10.33
CA PHE A 128 9.50 25.45 -11.36
C PHE A 128 10.06 26.51 -12.31
N VAL A 129 9.40 27.67 -12.43
CA VAL A 129 9.93 28.81 -13.17
C VAL A 129 11.29 29.27 -12.64
N TYR A 130 11.58 29.05 -11.36
CA TYR A 130 12.84 29.40 -10.71
C TYR A 130 13.79 28.20 -10.69
N THR A 131 13.33 27.05 -10.22
CA THR A 131 14.20 25.88 -10.01
C THR A 131 14.69 25.26 -11.30
N LYS A 132 13.96 25.40 -12.43
CA LYS A 132 14.46 25.02 -13.76
C LYS A 132 15.79 25.68 -14.13
N ASN A 133 16.16 26.79 -13.50
CA ASN A 133 17.44 27.46 -13.74
C ASN A 133 18.60 26.79 -13.01
N ILE A 134 18.36 25.77 -12.18
CA ILE A 134 19.38 24.88 -11.63
C ILE A 134 19.66 23.72 -12.62
N LEU A 135 18.74 23.44 -13.53
CA LEU A 135 18.87 22.45 -14.60
C LEU A 135 19.36 23.11 -15.90
N GLU A 136 20.12 22.40 -16.72
CA GLU A 136 20.52 22.85 -18.06
C GLU A 136 19.34 22.79 -19.03
N ASP A 137 19.31 23.61 -20.07
CA ASP A 137 18.15 23.66 -20.99
C ASP A 137 18.19 22.59 -22.10
N ALA A 138 19.32 21.92 -22.33
CA ALA A 138 19.53 21.08 -23.52
C ALA A 138 19.82 19.61 -23.19
N TYR A 139 19.10 18.70 -23.85
CA TYR A 139 19.35 17.26 -23.82
C TYR A 139 20.61 16.84 -24.60
N ASP A 140 21.13 17.69 -25.48
CA ASP A 140 22.11 17.34 -26.51
C ASP A 140 23.45 16.82 -25.96
N ASN A 141 23.76 17.14 -24.70
CA ASN A 141 25.01 16.72 -24.03
C ASN A 141 24.80 15.60 -23.00
N ILE A 142 23.59 15.05 -22.89
CA ILE A 142 23.20 14.09 -21.85
C ILE A 142 22.97 12.70 -22.48
N PRO A 143 23.61 11.62 -21.96
CA PRO A 143 23.42 10.27 -22.47
C PRO A 143 21.94 9.86 -22.49
N HIS A 144 21.53 9.24 -23.60
CA HIS A 144 20.17 8.74 -23.75
C HIS A 144 19.87 7.67 -22.70
N THR A 145 18.95 7.96 -21.79
CA THR A 145 18.46 7.05 -20.77
C THR A 145 16.95 6.96 -20.90
N ASP A 146 16.43 5.73 -20.93
CA ASP A 146 14.99 5.48 -21.00
C ASP A 146 14.36 5.65 -19.61
N VAL A 147 13.39 6.55 -19.52
CA VAL A 147 12.64 6.91 -18.30
C VAL A 147 11.25 6.29 -18.44
N PRO A 148 10.84 5.36 -17.55
CA PRO A 148 9.52 4.74 -17.62
C PRO A 148 8.47 5.77 -17.24
N LEU A 149 7.73 6.27 -18.23
CA LEU A 149 6.66 7.24 -18.08
C LEU A 149 5.30 6.56 -18.23
N GLY A 150 4.33 7.00 -17.44
CA GLY A 150 3.02 6.37 -17.37
C GLY A 150 3.04 5.01 -16.67
N PHE A 151 1.87 4.44 -16.48
CA PHE A 151 1.67 3.13 -15.87
C PHE A 151 0.96 2.21 -16.87
N MET A 152 1.58 1.06 -17.19
CA MET A 152 1.11 0.14 -18.24
C MET A 152 0.89 0.80 -19.61
N GLY A 153 1.68 1.84 -19.94
CA GLY A 153 1.65 2.52 -21.23
C GLY A 153 0.59 3.63 -21.37
N GLN A 154 -0.07 4.02 -20.28
CA GLN A 154 -1.02 5.14 -20.25
C GLN A 154 -0.80 6.01 -19.01
N PRO A 155 -1.31 7.26 -18.99
CA PRO A 155 -1.23 8.11 -17.81
C PRO A 155 -1.97 7.49 -16.64
N PHE A 156 -1.40 7.56 -15.45
CA PHE A 156 -2.07 7.14 -14.23
C PHE A 156 -1.95 8.25 -13.18
N LEU A 157 -3.04 8.96 -12.99
CA LEU A 157 -3.15 10.01 -12.00
C LEU A 157 -3.37 9.38 -10.63
N ILE A 158 -2.47 9.68 -9.69
CA ILE A 158 -2.67 9.35 -8.29
C ILE A 158 -2.74 10.66 -7.51
N THR A 159 -3.88 10.90 -6.88
CA THR A 159 -4.15 12.10 -6.07
C THR A 159 -4.37 11.67 -4.63
N ALA A 160 -3.90 12.46 -3.66
CA ALA A 160 -4.46 12.33 -2.31
C ALA A 160 -5.94 12.70 -2.38
N PHE A 161 -6.74 12.11 -1.49
CA PHE A 161 -8.17 12.42 -1.38
C PHE A 161 -8.45 13.93 -1.28
N ASP A 162 -7.60 14.67 -0.57
CA ASP A 162 -7.69 16.12 -0.35
C ASP A 162 -6.85 16.95 -1.34
N ASP A 163 -6.29 16.37 -2.41
CA ASP A 163 -5.40 17.10 -3.32
C ASP A 163 -6.19 18.22 -4.04
N PRO A 164 -5.93 19.52 -3.73
CA PRO A 164 -6.71 20.62 -4.27
C PRO A 164 -6.51 20.80 -5.78
N ARG A 165 -5.52 20.12 -6.37
CA ARG A 165 -5.26 20.11 -7.82
C ARG A 165 -5.88 18.92 -8.54
N ALA A 166 -6.49 17.95 -7.84
CA ALA A 166 -7.11 16.76 -8.45
C ALA A 166 -8.08 17.11 -9.58
N GLY A 167 -9.03 18.01 -9.34
CA GLY A 167 -9.99 18.46 -10.36
C GLY A 167 -9.33 19.16 -11.56
N TYR A 168 -8.21 19.87 -11.35
CA TYR A 168 -7.43 20.45 -12.43
C TYR A 168 -6.78 19.35 -13.29
N TYR A 169 -6.14 18.35 -12.67
CA TYR A 169 -5.48 17.26 -13.38
C TYR A 169 -6.49 16.43 -14.18
N LEU A 170 -7.59 16.01 -13.55
CA LEU A 170 -8.66 15.26 -14.20
C LEU A 170 -9.20 16.00 -15.41
N LYS A 171 -9.51 17.29 -15.26
CA LYS A 171 -9.97 18.12 -16.38
C LYS A 171 -8.97 18.12 -17.54
N LYS A 172 -7.67 18.27 -17.26
CA LYS A 172 -6.62 18.23 -18.31
C LYS A 172 -6.53 16.88 -19.00
N LEU A 173 -6.67 15.79 -18.26
CA LEU A 173 -6.66 14.44 -18.81
C LEU A 173 -7.90 14.18 -19.69
N HIS A 174 -9.09 14.56 -19.25
CA HIS A 174 -10.29 14.45 -20.09
C HIS A 174 -10.20 15.31 -21.37
N GLU A 175 -9.63 16.51 -21.29
CA GLU A 175 -9.50 17.42 -22.44
C GLU A 175 -8.45 16.96 -23.46
N ASN A 176 -7.29 16.46 -23.01
CA ASN A 176 -6.12 16.22 -23.89
C ASN A 176 -5.81 14.74 -24.14
N VAL A 177 -6.24 13.84 -23.25
CA VAL A 177 -6.00 12.38 -23.33
C VAL A 177 -7.30 11.64 -23.68
N GLY A 178 -8.43 12.08 -23.11
CA GLY A 178 -9.77 11.55 -23.36
C GLY A 178 -10.16 10.40 -22.44
N GLU A 179 -11.48 10.24 -22.25
CA GLU A 179 -12.09 9.22 -21.39
C GLU A 179 -11.60 7.80 -21.74
N GLY A 180 -11.21 7.02 -20.72
CA GLY A 180 -10.76 5.64 -20.89
C GLY A 180 -9.33 5.46 -21.41
N ASN A 181 -8.60 6.55 -21.67
CA ASN A 181 -7.19 6.53 -22.08
C ASN A 181 -6.22 6.91 -20.95
N PHE A 182 -6.72 7.08 -19.72
CA PHE A 182 -5.93 7.27 -18.51
C PHE A 182 -6.57 6.52 -17.35
N LYS A 183 -5.79 6.22 -16.31
CA LYS A 183 -6.26 5.72 -15.03
C LYS A 183 -6.23 6.85 -13.99
N HIS A 184 -7.09 6.76 -13.01
CA HIS A 184 -7.11 7.63 -11.84
C HIS A 184 -7.35 6.79 -10.59
N SER A 185 -6.61 7.07 -9.53
CA SER A 185 -6.77 6.48 -8.20
C SER A 185 -6.60 7.58 -7.18
N GLU A 186 -7.38 7.54 -6.11
CA GLU A 186 -7.20 8.39 -4.95
C GLU A 186 -6.47 7.59 -3.87
N MET A 187 -5.43 8.17 -3.26
CA MET A 187 -4.77 7.61 -2.09
C MET A 187 -5.60 7.99 -0.86
N ILE A 188 -6.03 6.97 -0.13
CA ILE A 188 -6.58 7.07 1.22
C ILE A 188 -5.36 7.04 2.15
N GLY A 189 -5.06 8.15 2.85
CA GLY A 189 -3.84 8.27 3.67
C GLY A 189 -3.95 7.52 5.00
N ASP A 190 -2.88 6.82 5.39
CA ASP A 190 -2.71 6.16 6.69
C ASP A 190 -2.92 7.12 7.87
N LYS A 191 -3.90 6.83 8.73
CA LYS A 191 -4.17 7.50 10.03
C LYS A 191 -3.19 7.07 11.15
N ALA A 192 -2.01 6.53 10.85
CA ALA A 192 -1.17 5.88 11.86
C ALA A 192 0.04 6.70 12.36
N MET A 193 -0.13 7.98 12.77
CA MET A 193 0.80 8.61 13.73
C MET A 193 0.24 9.91 14.36
N LYS A 194 -0.63 9.82 15.37
CA LYS A 194 -0.88 10.94 16.30
C LYS A 194 -0.97 10.46 17.75
N THR A 195 0.20 10.13 18.31
CA THR A 195 0.42 10.11 19.76
C THR A 195 1.84 10.59 20.07
N GLU A 196 2.00 11.90 20.24
CA GLU A 196 2.58 12.52 21.45
C GLU A 196 2.82 14.04 21.22
N TYR A 197 2.12 14.83 22.05
CA TYR A 197 2.34 16.23 22.45
C TYR A 197 3.18 17.18 21.57
N ILE A 198 2.51 18.13 20.90
CA ILE A 198 2.94 19.54 20.85
C ILE A 198 1.71 20.42 21.12
N GLU A 199 1.74 21.13 22.25
CA GLU A 199 0.85 22.25 22.57
C GLU A 199 1.22 23.48 21.71
N ASP A 200 0.18 24.23 21.32
CA ASP A 200 0.16 25.62 20.86
C ASP A 200 0.91 26.00 19.56
N ASP A 201 0.16 26.14 18.46
CA ASP A 201 -0.23 27.47 17.96
C ASP A 201 -1.28 27.35 16.84
N TRP A 202 -2.37 28.08 17.03
CA TRP A 202 -3.55 28.15 16.15
C TRP A 202 -3.26 28.98 14.89
N GLU A 203 -3.66 28.52 13.71
CA GLU A 203 -4.27 29.37 12.66
C GLU A 203 -4.93 28.52 11.56
N ASP A 204 -6.24 28.26 11.75
CA ASP A 204 -7.29 28.30 10.72
C ASP A 204 -7.06 27.52 9.40
N SER A 205 -7.24 26.19 9.45
CA SER A 205 -7.85 25.45 8.33
C SER A 205 -9.04 24.66 8.86
N ASN A 206 -10.25 25.10 8.50
CA ASN A 206 -11.46 24.30 8.59
C ASN A 206 -11.35 23.13 7.58
N ASP A 207 -10.56 22.12 7.91
CA ASP A 207 -10.79 20.77 7.38
C ASP A 207 -11.70 20.07 8.37
N ASP A 208 -13.00 20.25 8.16
CA ASP A 208 -14.05 19.50 8.84
C ASP A 208 -13.97 18.02 8.39
N PHE A 209 -12.96 17.28 8.87
CA PHE A 209 -13.03 15.82 8.88
C PHE A 209 -14.25 15.44 9.73
N TYR A 210 -15.20 14.73 9.15
CA TYR A 210 -16.42 14.31 9.85
C TYR A 210 -16.07 13.27 10.91
N ASP A 211 -15.71 13.72 12.10
CA ASP A 211 -15.55 12.83 13.25
C ASP A 211 -16.93 12.31 13.68
N TYR A 212 -17.35 11.19 13.07
CA TYR A 212 -18.63 10.54 13.35
C TYR A 212 -18.73 10.04 14.79
N THR A 213 -17.61 9.94 15.51
CA THR A 213 -17.61 9.59 16.94
C THR A 213 -18.20 10.71 17.81
N LEU A 214 -18.27 11.93 17.28
CA LEU A 214 -18.88 13.09 17.96
C LEU A 214 -20.35 13.32 17.54
N TRP A 215 -20.87 12.54 16.59
CA TRP A 215 -22.22 12.73 16.07
C TRP A 215 -23.28 12.40 17.13
N SER A 216 -24.28 13.29 17.26
CA SER A 216 -25.49 13.00 18.02
C SER A 216 -26.42 12.06 17.26
N GLU A 217 -27.43 11.50 17.93
CA GLU A 217 -28.52 10.74 17.25
C GLU A 217 -29.14 11.56 16.10
N MET A 218 -29.25 12.89 16.26
CA MET A 218 -29.81 13.77 15.22
C MET A 218 -28.88 13.92 14.01
N ASP A 219 -27.56 13.94 14.22
CA ASP A 219 -26.58 14.03 13.14
C ASP A 219 -26.57 12.73 12.33
N TRP A 220 -26.66 11.58 12.99
CA TRP A 220 -26.89 10.28 12.34
C TRP A 220 -28.21 10.23 11.55
N GLU A 221 -29.30 10.78 12.08
CA GLU A 221 -30.56 10.88 11.33
C GLU A 221 -30.39 11.70 10.05
N ILE A 222 -29.67 12.83 10.10
CA ILE A 222 -29.41 13.70 8.95
C ILE A 222 -28.56 12.96 7.90
N PHE A 223 -27.47 12.33 8.33
CA PHE A 223 -26.61 11.53 7.46
C PHE A 223 -27.39 10.43 6.73
N LEU A 224 -28.16 9.62 7.46
CA LEU A 224 -28.93 8.50 6.88
C LEU A 224 -30.07 8.93 5.94
N MET A 225 -30.43 10.21 5.93
CA MET A 225 -31.42 10.79 5.01
C MET A 225 -30.78 11.37 3.74
N GLY A 226 -29.46 11.57 3.72
CA GLY A 226 -28.70 12.14 2.61
C GLY A 226 -28.31 11.12 1.55
N ASP A 227 -27.73 11.60 0.46
CA ASP A 227 -26.84 10.78 -0.36
C ASP A 227 -25.57 10.56 0.48
N VAL A 228 -25.13 9.32 0.59
CA VAL A 228 -24.07 8.91 1.54
C VAL A 228 -22.85 8.34 0.84
N TRP A 229 -22.88 8.20 -0.49
CA TRP A 229 -21.83 7.48 -1.20
C TRP A 229 -20.51 8.24 -1.19
N ASP A 230 -20.55 9.57 -1.31
CA ASP A 230 -19.35 10.39 -1.22
C ASP A 230 -18.75 10.22 0.19
N GLU A 231 -19.53 10.45 1.25
CA GLU A 231 -19.06 10.31 2.64
C GLU A 231 -18.57 8.90 3.01
N LEU A 232 -19.20 7.84 2.49
CA LEU A 232 -18.75 6.46 2.72
C LEU A 232 -17.49 6.11 1.93
N ASN A 233 -17.31 6.67 0.72
CA ASN A 233 -16.08 6.50 -0.06
C ASN A 233 -14.91 7.28 0.55
N ASP A 234 -15.21 8.45 1.12
CA ASP A 234 -14.24 9.35 1.73
C ASP A 234 -13.73 8.83 3.08
N ASP A 235 -14.55 8.06 3.81
CA ASP A 235 -14.20 7.45 5.10
C ASP A 235 -14.60 5.95 5.16
N PRO A 236 -13.72 5.03 4.72
CA PRO A 236 -13.97 3.59 4.81
C PRO A 236 -14.24 3.11 6.25
N ASP A 237 -13.65 3.76 7.25
CA ASP A 237 -13.90 3.46 8.67
C ASP A 237 -15.37 3.72 9.03
N LEU A 238 -16.01 4.72 8.42
CA LEU A 238 -17.44 5.01 8.62
C LEU A 238 -18.31 3.88 8.02
N ALA A 239 -17.94 3.38 6.84
CA ALA A 239 -18.64 2.28 6.19
C ALA A 239 -18.52 0.98 7.00
N ASP A 240 -17.32 0.68 7.50
CA ASP A 240 -17.04 -0.43 8.41
C ASP A 240 -17.81 -0.29 9.73
N TYR A 241 -17.76 0.89 10.34
CA TYR A 241 -18.47 1.16 11.59
C TYR A 241 -19.99 0.94 11.46
N ILE A 242 -20.59 1.42 10.38
CA ILE A 242 -22.02 1.21 10.13
C ILE A 242 -22.31 -0.27 9.86
N PHE A 243 -21.45 -0.95 9.10
CA PHE A 243 -21.58 -2.38 8.82
C PHE A 243 -21.53 -3.19 10.11
N SER A 244 -20.51 -2.99 10.95
CA SER A 244 -20.33 -3.70 12.22
C SER A 244 -21.51 -3.49 13.17
N CYS A 245 -22.01 -2.26 13.28
CA CYS A 245 -23.13 -1.94 14.15
C CYS A 245 -24.48 -2.51 13.65
N CYS A 246 -24.75 -2.38 12.35
CA CYS A 246 -26.10 -2.54 11.80
C CYS A 246 -26.32 -3.82 11.01
N LEU A 247 -25.28 -4.36 10.39
CA LEU A 247 -25.37 -5.45 9.41
C LEU A 247 -24.64 -6.71 9.87
N TYR A 248 -23.53 -6.56 10.58
CA TYR A 248 -22.73 -7.68 11.03
C TYR A 248 -23.32 -8.34 12.28
N ARG A 249 -23.53 -9.65 12.21
CA ARG A 249 -23.78 -10.52 13.37
C ARG A 249 -23.04 -11.82 13.11
N ILE A 250 -22.50 -12.43 14.15
CA ILE A 250 -21.83 -13.74 14.02
C ILE A 250 -22.90 -14.73 13.53
N PRO A 251 -22.69 -15.40 12.39
CA PRO A 251 -23.65 -16.37 11.88
C PRO A 251 -23.92 -17.47 12.91
N GLU A 252 -25.19 -17.84 13.10
CA GLU A 252 -25.61 -18.79 14.15
C GLU A 252 -24.85 -20.12 14.08
N GLU A 253 -24.46 -20.57 12.88
CA GLU A 253 -23.69 -21.79 12.70
C GLU A 253 -22.20 -21.67 13.04
N LEU A 254 -21.66 -20.44 13.07
CA LEU A 254 -20.28 -20.16 13.46
C LEU A 254 -20.21 -19.84 14.97
N GLY A 255 -21.22 -19.19 15.55
CA GLY A 255 -21.21 -18.92 16.97
C GLY A 255 -22.37 -18.05 17.44
N SER A 256 -22.16 -17.42 18.58
CA SER A 256 -23.04 -16.39 19.13
C SER A 256 -22.32 -15.06 19.14
N ASP A 257 -23.04 -13.96 18.98
CA ASP A 257 -22.52 -12.58 19.01
C ASP A 257 -21.71 -12.23 20.28
N ASP A 258 -21.84 -13.00 21.35
CA ASP A 258 -21.11 -12.80 22.61
C ASP A 258 -19.71 -13.44 22.63
N ARG A 259 -19.29 -14.13 21.56
CA ARG A 259 -17.97 -14.75 21.44
C ARG A 259 -17.11 -14.02 20.43
N ASP A 260 -15.81 -14.07 20.68
CA ASP A 260 -14.77 -13.63 19.77
C ASP A 260 -14.63 -14.60 18.57
N GLU A 261 -14.45 -14.07 17.37
CA GLU A 261 -14.35 -14.82 16.12
C GLU A 261 -13.16 -15.78 16.11
N LEU A 262 -12.03 -15.35 16.66
CA LEU A 262 -10.84 -16.19 16.78
C LEU A 262 -11.09 -17.35 17.75
N GLU A 263 -11.72 -17.10 18.90
CA GLU A 263 -12.10 -18.15 19.86
C GLU A 263 -12.98 -19.25 19.23
N VAL A 264 -13.87 -18.88 18.32
CA VAL A 264 -14.70 -19.82 17.56
C VAL A 264 -13.82 -20.71 16.67
N ILE A 265 -12.90 -20.11 15.92
CA ILE A 265 -12.08 -20.80 14.92
C ILE A 265 -11.11 -21.79 15.58
N ILE A 266 -10.54 -21.42 16.73
CA ILE A 266 -9.57 -22.25 17.46
C ILE A 266 -10.21 -23.23 18.44
N GLU A 267 -11.54 -23.36 18.45
CA GLU A 267 -12.25 -24.22 19.40
C GLU A 267 -11.72 -25.67 19.34
N GLY A 268 -11.10 -26.11 20.44
CA GLY A 268 -10.58 -27.48 20.59
C GLY A 268 -9.14 -27.70 20.11
N VAL A 269 -8.39 -26.63 19.82
CA VAL A 269 -6.96 -26.66 19.52
C VAL A 269 -6.17 -25.66 20.39
N GLN A 270 -4.84 -25.74 20.35
CA GLN A 270 -3.93 -24.82 21.02
C GLN A 270 -3.13 -24.05 19.96
N ILE A 271 -2.75 -22.81 20.28
CA ILE A 271 -1.88 -21.97 19.44
C ILE A 271 -0.58 -21.71 20.19
N GLU A 272 0.57 -22.00 19.57
CA GLU A 272 1.90 -21.85 20.18
C GLU A 272 2.92 -21.31 19.16
N GLU A 273 3.62 -20.22 19.49
CA GLU A 273 4.70 -19.63 18.68
C GLU A 273 5.98 -20.48 18.71
N ASP A 274 6.26 -21.10 19.86
CA ASP A 274 7.47 -21.90 20.13
C ASP A 274 7.34 -23.37 19.72
N GLU A 275 6.26 -23.78 19.04
CA GLU A 275 6.18 -25.12 18.46
C GLU A 275 7.42 -25.30 17.58
N GLU A 276 8.17 -26.42 17.71
CA GLU A 276 9.20 -26.75 16.74
C GLU A 276 8.51 -26.83 15.38
N ALA A 277 8.48 -25.72 14.64
CA ALA A 277 7.67 -25.57 13.43
C ALA A 277 8.10 -26.60 12.37
N HIS A 278 9.36 -27.06 12.50
CA HIS A 278 10.01 -27.90 11.52
C HIS A 278 10.82 -29.06 12.13
N PRO A 279 10.19 -29.98 12.87
CA PRO A 279 10.91 -31.03 13.61
C PRO A 279 11.56 -32.07 12.67
N ASP A 280 11.05 -32.15 11.43
CA ASP A 280 11.54 -33.08 10.40
C ASP A 280 12.72 -32.52 9.57
N LEU A 281 13.12 -31.27 9.78
CA LEU A 281 14.24 -30.64 9.07
C LEU A 281 15.49 -30.58 9.96
N SER A 282 16.65 -30.91 9.39
CA SER A 282 17.92 -30.59 10.07
C SER A 282 18.12 -29.07 10.13
N GLN A 283 18.86 -28.57 11.13
CA GLN A 283 19.19 -27.14 11.24
C GLN A 283 19.76 -26.56 9.94
N LYS A 284 20.57 -27.33 9.21
CA LYS A 284 21.14 -26.89 7.93
C LYS A 284 20.09 -26.75 6.82
N GLU A 285 19.12 -27.65 6.77
CA GLU A 285 17.99 -27.57 5.82
C GLU A 285 17.10 -26.39 6.17
N LEU A 286 16.82 -26.19 7.46
CA LEU A 286 16.08 -25.05 7.98
C LEU A 286 16.77 -23.72 7.64
N ASP A 287 18.06 -23.58 7.93
CA ASP A 287 18.86 -22.38 7.60
C ASP A 287 18.84 -22.10 6.08
N THR A 288 18.87 -23.16 5.27
CA THR A 288 18.79 -23.03 3.80
C THR A 288 17.43 -22.48 3.39
N ALA A 289 16.35 -23.01 3.94
CA ALA A 289 14.99 -22.58 3.64
C ALA A 289 14.72 -21.15 4.12
N ILE A 290 15.06 -20.81 5.37
CA ILE A 290 14.91 -19.46 5.92
C ILE A 290 15.67 -18.44 5.06
N LYS A 291 16.87 -18.80 4.59
CA LYS A 291 17.63 -17.92 3.68
C LYS A 291 16.90 -17.69 2.36
N MET A 292 16.24 -18.70 1.80
CA MET A 292 15.47 -18.53 0.57
C MET A 292 14.22 -17.71 0.83
N PHE A 293 13.48 -18.00 1.91
CA PHE A 293 12.33 -17.22 2.34
C PHE A 293 12.65 -15.73 2.42
N LYS A 294 13.70 -15.35 3.17
CA LYS A 294 14.16 -13.95 3.27
C LYS A 294 14.54 -13.31 1.93
N LYS A 295 15.02 -14.11 0.96
CA LYS A 295 15.32 -13.60 -0.39
C LYS A 295 14.04 -13.37 -1.20
N VAL A 296 13.03 -14.22 -1.04
CA VAL A 296 11.72 -14.06 -1.70
C VAL A 296 11.03 -12.84 -1.12
N ASP A 297 10.93 -12.80 0.20
CA ASP A 297 10.34 -11.72 1.00
C ASP A 297 10.98 -10.35 0.72
N GLY A 298 12.30 -10.31 0.55
CA GLY A 298 13.02 -9.08 0.18
C GLY A 298 12.84 -8.62 -1.27
N ILE A 299 11.96 -9.25 -2.08
CA ILE A 299 11.68 -8.86 -3.47
C ILE A 299 10.20 -8.51 -3.59
N MET A 300 9.88 -7.24 -3.80
CA MET A 300 8.48 -6.81 -3.95
C MET A 300 7.95 -6.95 -5.38
N GLY A 301 6.72 -7.45 -5.50
CA GLY A 301 5.96 -7.51 -6.75
C GLY A 301 6.60 -8.37 -7.85
N ASN A 302 6.17 -8.14 -9.09
CA ASN A 302 6.62 -8.90 -10.26
C ASN A 302 8.03 -8.45 -10.74
N ASP A 303 9.06 -8.72 -9.94
CA ASP A 303 10.47 -8.43 -10.26
C ASP A 303 11.11 -9.62 -11.03
N PRO A 304 11.80 -9.38 -12.17
CA PRO A 304 12.54 -10.42 -12.90
C PRO A 304 13.55 -11.24 -12.08
N LYS A 305 14.00 -10.74 -10.92
CA LYS A 305 14.84 -11.49 -9.97
C LYS A 305 14.12 -12.73 -9.42
N LEU A 306 12.79 -12.72 -9.30
CA LEU A 306 12.02 -13.87 -8.85
C LEU A 306 12.18 -15.06 -9.79
N GLU A 307 12.24 -14.85 -11.10
CA GLU A 307 12.49 -15.95 -12.07
C GLU A 307 13.87 -16.59 -11.90
N LYS A 308 14.86 -15.80 -11.47
CA LYS A 308 16.19 -16.33 -11.15
C LYS A 308 16.17 -17.08 -9.81
N LEU A 309 15.48 -16.52 -8.82
CA LEU A 309 15.37 -17.11 -7.48
C LEU A 309 14.57 -18.42 -7.50
N LYS A 310 13.47 -18.46 -8.25
CA LYS A 310 12.67 -19.65 -8.58
C LYS A 310 13.55 -20.79 -9.07
N LYS A 311 14.42 -20.54 -10.07
CA LYS A 311 15.38 -21.55 -10.58
C LYS A 311 16.41 -21.98 -9.53
N GLU A 312 16.85 -21.06 -8.67
CA GLU A 312 17.74 -21.38 -7.54
C GLU A 312 17.05 -22.32 -6.54
N ILE A 313 15.78 -22.04 -6.21
CA ILE A 313 14.96 -22.84 -5.31
C ILE A 313 14.66 -24.21 -5.91
N GLU A 314 14.29 -24.31 -7.19
CA GLU A 314 14.10 -25.58 -7.91
C GLU A 314 15.35 -26.47 -7.82
N ALA A 315 16.53 -25.90 -8.07
CA ALA A 315 17.80 -26.63 -7.95
C ALA A 315 18.16 -27.02 -6.49
N LEU A 316 17.63 -26.31 -5.50
CA LEU A 316 17.77 -26.68 -4.09
C LEU A 316 16.81 -27.81 -3.72
N ILE A 317 15.57 -27.78 -4.22
CA ILE A 317 14.58 -28.85 -4.06
C ILE A 317 15.14 -30.17 -4.62
N GLU A 318 15.78 -30.16 -5.78
CA GLU A 318 16.44 -31.36 -6.33
C GLU A 318 17.49 -31.96 -5.38
N LYS A 319 18.19 -31.12 -4.62
CA LYS A 319 19.23 -31.54 -3.67
C LYS A 319 18.68 -31.88 -2.28
N GLN A 320 17.57 -31.26 -1.90
CA GLN A 320 16.91 -31.38 -0.59
C GLN A 320 15.42 -31.68 -0.79
N PRO A 321 15.06 -32.83 -1.40
CA PRO A 321 13.68 -33.09 -1.83
C PRO A 321 12.69 -33.24 -0.68
N LYS A 322 13.18 -33.41 0.56
CA LYS A 322 12.37 -33.50 1.78
C LYS A 322 12.15 -32.15 2.48
N ASN A 323 12.80 -31.09 2.01
CA ASN A 323 12.70 -29.76 2.61
C ASN A 323 11.44 -29.06 2.10
N TYR A 324 10.31 -29.32 2.76
CA TYR A 324 9.00 -28.81 2.38
C TYR A 324 8.89 -27.28 2.41
N MET A 325 9.70 -26.58 3.20
CA MET A 325 9.73 -25.12 3.21
C MET A 325 10.23 -24.55 1.86
N LEU A 326 11.16 -25.23 1.18
CA LEU A 326 11.60 -24.80 -0.16
C LEU A 326 10.47 -24.87 -1.18
N TYR A 327 9.55 -25.82 -1.04
CA TYR A 327 8.38 -25.93 -1.91
C TYR A 327 7.39 -24.80 -1.67
N VAL A 328 7.26 -24.33 -0.43
CA VAL A 328 6.48 -23.12 -0.09
C VAL A 328 7.18 -21.88 -0.64
N CYS A 329 8.49 -21.69 -0.42
CA CYS A 329 9.22 -20.55 -1.04
C CYS A 329 9.06 -20.49 -2.57
N LEU A 330 9.00 -21.66 -3.23
CA LEU A 330 8.75 -21.75 -4.67
C LEU A 330 7.32 -21.35 -5.03
N THR A 331 6.35 -21.72 -4.19
CA THR A 331 4.94 -21.31 -4.29
C THR A 331 4.83 -19.79 -4.20
N ASP A 332 5.46 -19.18 -3.20
CA ASP A 332 5.44 -17.73 -2.95
C ASP A 332 6.02 -16.96 -4.16
N CYS A 333 7.07 -17.50 -4.80
CA CYS A 333 7.59 -16.93 -6.06
C CYS A 333 6.54 -16.91 -7.19
N PHE A 334 5.73 -17.96 -7.33
CA PHE A 334 4.66 -17.98 -8.34
C PHE A 334 3.54 -17.00 -8.01
N GLU A 335 3.20 -16.87 -6.73
CA GLU A 335 2.22 -15.90 -6.24
C GLU A 335 2.66 -14.47 -6.54
N MET A 336 3.89 -14.09 -6.17
CA MET A 336 4.43 -12.75 -6.43
C MET A 336 4.58 -12.41 -7.92
N LEU A 337 4.75 -13.42 -8.78
CA LEU A 337 4.79 -13.27 -10.24
C LEU A 337 3.40 -13.20 -10.89
N ASP A 338 2.32 -13.37 -10.11
CA ASP A 338 0.93 -13.58 -10.58
C ASP A 338 0.82 -14.73 -11.61
N ASP A 339 1.70 -15.74 -11.53
CA ASP A 339 1.61 -16.96 -12.33
C ASP A 339 0.70 -17.96 -11.62
N ARG A 340 -0.60 -17.69 -11.67
CA ARG A 340 -1.65 -18.48 -11.00
C ARG A 340 -1.63 -19.96 -11.38
N LYS A 341 -1.34 -20.26 -12.65
CA LYS A 341 -1.28 -21.65 -13.13
C LYS A 341 -0.04 -22.36 -12.58
N GLY A 342 1.11 -21.70 -12.62
CA GLY A 342 2.34 -22.22 -12.03
C GLY A 342 2.20 -22.44 -10.53
N TRP A 343 1.60 -21.47 -9.83
CA TRP A 343 1.27 -21.56 -8.41
C TRP A 343 0.44 -22.80 -8.11
N LEU A 344 -0.69 -22.98 -8.81
CA LEU A 344 -1.57 -24.12 -8.59
C LEU A 344 -0.88 -25.47 -8.83
N GLU A 345 -0.09 -25.58 -9.90
CA GLU A 345 0.64 -26.83 -10.17
C GLU A 345 1.72 -27.10 -9.13
N GLN A 346 2.44 -26.07 -8.67
CA GLN A 346 3.42 -26.20 -7.61
C GLN A 346 2.78 -26.56 -6.26
N ALA A 347 1.67 -25.91 -5.88
CA ALA A 347 0.95 -26.20 -4.65
C ALA A 347 0.42 -27.66 -4.62
N LYS A 348 -0.05 -28.18 -5.76
CA LYS A 348 -0.41 -29.61 -5.90
C LYS A 348 0.78 -30.53 -5.70
N VAL A 349 1.96 -30.15 -6.18
CA VAL A 349 3.20 -30.91 -5.94
C VAL A 349 3.51 -30.92 -4.45
N THR A 350 3.52 -29.76 -3.80
CA THR A 350 3.75 -29.64 -2.34
C THR A 350 2.80 -30.52 -1.55
N HIS A 351 1.49 -30.46 -1.83
CA HIS A 351 0.48 -31.27 -1.17
C HIS A 351 0.69 -32.78 -1.38
N ARG A 352 1.08 -33.20 -2.59
CA ARG A 352 1.35 -34.61 -2.89
C ARG A 352 2.56 -35.15 -2.13
N GLU A 353 3.63 -34.37 -2.05
CA GLU A 353 4.87 -34.80 -1.38
C GLU A 353 4.76 -34.68 0.15
N PHE A 354 4.01 -33.70 0.66
CA PHE A 354 3.88 -33.39 2.09
C PHE A 354 2.41 -33.25 2.53
N PRO A 355 1.61 -34.32 2.47
CA PRO A 355 0.17 -34.26 2.70
C PRO A 355 -0.24 -33.90 4.14
N GLN A 356 0.69 -33.91 5.10
CA GLN A 356 0.43 -33.52 6.49
C GLN A 356 0.95 -32.12 6.83
N TYR A 357 1.61 -31.44 5.88
CA TYR A 357 2.11 -30.09 6.08
C TYR A 357 0.96 -29.09 5.90
N VAL A 358 0.57 -28.41 6.98
CA VAL A 358 -0.62 -27.55 7.03
C VAL A 358 -0.45 -26.33 6.13
N THR A 359 0.67 -25.59 6.21
CA THR A 359 0.97 -24.48 5.29
C THR A 359 0.88 -24.91 3.82
N GLY A 360 1.41 -26.10 3.49
CA GLY A 360 1.32 -26.64 2.13
C GLY A 360 -0.13 -26.92 1.68
N GLN A 361 -1.01 -27.32 2.60
CA GLN A 361 -2.43 -27.53 2.35
C GLN A 361 -3.19 -26.21 2.19
N LEU A 362 -2.95 -25.25 3.09
CA LEU A 362 -3.55 -23.91 3.03
C LEU A 362 -3.12 -23.18 1.75
N ASN A 363 -1.86 -23.27 1.35
CA ASN A 363 -1.37 -22.73 0.07
C ASN A 363 -2.07 -23.35 -1.14
N LEU A 364 -2.40 -24.65 -1.11
CA LEU A 364 -3.18 -25.28 -2.17
C LEU A 364 -4.64 -24.79 -2.17
N ALA A 365 -5.25 -24.61 -1.00
CA ALA A 365 -6.58 -24.04 -0.87
C ALA A 365 -6.62 -22.62 -1.45
N LYS A 366 -5.65 -21.77 -1.07
CA LYS A 366 -5.46 -20.42 -1.60
C LYS A 366 -5.26 -20.45 -3.12
N ALA A 367 -4.37 -21.29 -3.63
CA ALA A 367 -4.13 -21.42 -5.07
C ALA A 367 -5.40 -21.79 -5.86
N PHE A 368 -6.29 -22.63 -5.33
CA PHE A 368 -7.58 -22.89 -5.97
C PHE A 368 -8.45 -21.63 -6.07
N LEU A 369 -8.52 -20.82 -5.02
CA LEU A 369 -9.31 -19.59 -4.98
C LEU A 369 -8.79 -18.55 -5.98
N TYR A 370 -7.48 -18.29 -6.00
CA TYR A 370 -6.87 -17.35 -6.98
C TYR A 370 -7.01 -17.82 -8.44
N ASN A 371 -7.23 -19.13 -8.67
CA ASN A 371 -7.56 -19.70 -9.97
C ASN A 371 -9.07 -19.79 -10.26
N ASN A 372 -9.92 -19.11 -9.49
CA ASN A 372 -11.38 -19.12 -9.62
C ASN A 372 -11.99 -20.54 -9.51
N MET A 373 -11.47 -21.37 -8.59
CA MET A 373 -11.91 -22.75 -8.36
C MET A 373 -12.46 -23.00 -6.94
N PRO A 374 -13.37 -22.18 -6.39
CA PRO A 374 -13.85 -22.33 -5.00
C PRO A 374 -14.56 -23.66 -4.74
N LYS A 375 -15.25 -24.23 -5.74
CA LYS A 375 -15.88 -25.55 -5.61
C LYS A 375 -14.86 -26.68 -5.42
N VAL A 376 -13.74 -26.60 -6.14
CA VAL A 376 -12.66 -27.60 -6.04
C VAL A 376 -11.97 -27.49 -4.68
N MET A 377 -11.77 -26.26 -4.18
CA MET A 377 -11.26 -26.04 -2.82
C MET A 377 -12.13 -26.77 -1.80
N LEU A 378 -13.46 -26.62 -1.85
CA LEU A 378 -14.38 -27.32 -0.94
C LEU A 378 -14.41 -28.84 -1.14
N GLU A 379 -14.31 -29.34 -2.37
CA GLU A 379 -14.24 -30.79 -2.63
C GLU A 379 -13.00 -31.44 -2.02
N VAL A 380 -11.88 -30.71 -1.98
CA VAL A 380 -10.60 -31.19 -1.44
C VAL A 380 -10.53 -31.02 0.07
N PHE A 381 -10.93 -29.87 0.59
CA PHE A 381 -10.71 -29.48 1.99
C PHE A 381 -11.96 -29.56 2.88
N GLY A 382 -13.13 -29.77 2.29
CA GLY A 382 -14.39 -29.79 3.02
C GLY A 382 -14.90 -28.40 3.39
N TYR A 383 -16.00 -28.38 4.14
CA TYR A 383 -16.64 -27.15 4.62
C TYR A 383 -16.44 -27.04 6.13
N HIS A 384 -15.24 -26.62 6.55
CA HIS A 384 -14.75 -26.62 7.94
C HIS A 384 -14.26 -25.24 8.36
N HIS A 385 -15.04 -24.53 9.17
CA HIS A 385 -14.72 -23.18 9.67
C HIS A 385 -13.82 -23.16 10.92
N LYS A 386 -13.53 -24.33 11.46
CA LYS A 386 -12.61 -24.51 12.58
C LYS A 386 -11.35 -25.22 12.10
N ILE A 387 -10.19 -24.67 12.42
CA ILE A 387 -8.91 -25.20 11.93
C ILE A 387 -8.68 -26.66 12.36
N GLY A 388 -9.11 -27.00 13.59
CA GLY A 388 -9.03 -28.37 14.12
C GLY A 388 -9.97 -29.37 13.45
N GLU A 389 -11.04 -28.92 12.78
CA GLU A 389 -11.91 -29.79 11.99
C GLU A 389 -11.33 -30.06 10.60
N MET A 390 -10.68 -29.05 10.00
CA MET A 390 -9.97 -29.18 8.73
C MET A 390 -8.73 -30.06 8.86
N PHE A 391 -8.02 -29.97 9.99
CA PHE A 391 -6.78 -30.71 10.26
C PHE A 391 -6.88 -31.54 11.55
N PRO A 392 -7.73 -32.59 11.60
CA PRO A 392 -8.08 -33.31 12.83
C PRO A 392 -6.92 -34.09 13.48
N TRP A 393 -5.81 -34.29 12.76
CA TRP A 393 -4.61 -34.94 13.27
C TRP A 393 -3.65 -34.01 14.03
N LYS A 394 -3.80 -32.69 13.91
CA LYS A 394 -2.97 -31.69 14.58
C LYS A 394 -3.76 -31.02 15.71
N LYS A 395 -3.09 -30.74 16.83
CA LYS A 395 -3.71 -30.20 18.05
C LYS A 395 -3.11 -28.88 18.52
N VAL A 396 -1.86 -28.62 18.14
CA VAL A 396 -1.16 -27.36 18.35
C VAL A 396 -0.92 -26.78 16.97
N PHE A 397 -1.21 -25.50 16.74
CA PHE A 397 -1.00 -24.80 15.49
C PHE A 397 -0.13 -23.58 15.71
N HIS A 398 0.65 -23.23 14.69
CA HIS A 398 1.43 -22.00 14.70
C HIS A 398 0.53 -20.82 14.29
N PRO A 399 0.69 -19.60 14.85
CA PRO A 399 -0.13 -18.44 14.49
C PRO A 399 -0.19 -18.15 12.98
N THR A 400 0.90 -18.37 12.25
CA THR A 400 0.92 -18.18 10.79
C THR A 400 0.03 -19.17 10.02
N GLU A 401 -0.17 -20.39 10.54
CA GLU A 401 -1.12 -21.35 9.97
C GLU A 401 -2.57 -20.89 10.18
N LEU A 402 -2.82 -20.25 11.33
CA LEU A 402 -4.12 -19.70 11.67
C LEU A 402 -4.46 -18.46 10.83
N TYR A 403 -3.48 -17.56 10.66
CA TYR A 403 -3.60 -16.40 9.77
C TYR A 403 -3.99 -16.83 8.35
N GLN A 404 -3.24 -17.78 7.76
CA GLN A 404 -3.53 -18.32 6.42
C GLN A 404 -4.86 -19.07 6.36
N PHE A 405 -5.27 -19.74 7.43
CA PHE A 405 -6.58 -20.39 7.49
C PHE A 405 -7.71 -19.36 7.40
N CYS A 406 -7.62 -18.26 8.15
CA CYS A 406 -8.58 -17.17 8.09
C CYS A 406 -8.60 -16.53 6.70
N GLU A 407 -7.44 -16.28 6.11
CA GLU A 407 -7.27 -15.73 4.77
C GLU A 407 -7.99 -16.57 3.69
N VAL A 408 -7.82 -17.90 3.72
CA VAL A 408 -8.48 -18.83 2.78
C VAL A 408 -10.00 -18.72 2.87
N TRP A 409 -10.55 -18.68 4.09
CA TRP A 409 -12.00 -18.60 4.27
C TRP A 409 -12.56 -17.21 3.94
N GLN A 410 -11.85 -16.14 4.29
CA GLN A 410 -12.19 -14.77 3.88
C GLN A 410 -12.30 -14.69 2.35
N HIS A 411 -11.26 -15.11 1.62
CA HIS A 411 -11.28 -15.11 0.16
C HIS A 411 -12.39 -16.00 -0.41
N TYR A 412 -12.63 -17.19 0.17
CA TYR A 412 -13.75 -18.02 -0.25
C TYR A 412 -15.08 -17.25 -0.14
N TYR A 413 -15.36 -16.58 0.97
CA TYR A 413 -16.62 -15.86 1.17
C TYR A 413 -16.74 -14.59 0.34
N LEU A 414 -15.64 -13.86 0.11
CA LEU A 414 -15.60 -12.77 -0.88
C LEU A 414 -15.98 -13.28 -2.27
N SER A 415 -15.49 -14.44 -2.68
CA SER A 415 -15.85 -15.05 -3.97
C SER A 415 -17.33 -15.45 -4.07
N GLN A 416 -18.05 -15.52 -2.94
CA GLN A 416 -19.47 -15.82 -2.86
C GLN A 416 -20.35 -14.57 -2.64
N ASP A 417 -19.78 -13.36 -2.60
CA ASP A 417 -20.47 -12.11 -2.20
C ASP A 417 -21.11 -12.19 -0.80
N ASP A 418 -20.46 -12.94 0.11
CA ASP A 418 -20.89 -13.13 1.49
C ASP A 418 -20.07 -12.24 2.44
N ALA A 419 -20.45 -10.97 2.50
CA ALA A 419 -19.77 -9.94 3.30
C ALA A 419 -19.70 -10.29 4.79
N VAL A 420 -20.76 -10.87 5.37
CA VAL A 420 -20.82 -11.15 6.82
C VAL A 420 -19.82 -12.23 7.20
N ARG A 421 -19.77 -13.34 6.44
CA ARG A 421 -18.79 -14.41 6.72
C ARG A 421 -17.38 -13.99 6.35
N SER A 422 -17.20 -13.19 5.29
CA SER A 422 -15.89 -12.60 4.99
C SER A 422 -15.39 -11.75 6.16
N TYR A 423 -16.25 -10.87 6.70
CA TYR A 423 -15.93 -10.00 7.83
C TYR A 423 -15.53 -10.79 9.07
N PHE A 424 -16.28 -11.85 9.39
CA PHE A 424 -15.96 -12.76 10.49
C PHE A 424 -14.52 -13.31 10.40
N PHE A 425 -14.10 -13.76 9.22
CA PHE A 425 -12.74 -14.28 9.02
C PHE A 425 -11.69 -13.16 8.95
N ASN A 426 -12.05 -11.95 8.52
CA ASN A 426 -11.15 -10.80 8.57
C ASN A 426 -10.86 -10.39 10.02
N ASN A 427 -11.87 -10.26 10.88
CA ASN A 427 -11.71 -9.93 12.29
C ASN A 427 -10.79 -10.93 12.98
N ALA A 428 -11.09 -12.23 12.84
CA ALA A 428 -10.23 -13.26 13.42
C ALA A 428 -8.80 -13.24 12.86
N ARG A 429 -8.59 -12.81 11.61
CA ARG A 429 -7.24 -12.67 11.04
C ARG A 429 -6.50 -11.49 11.67
N MET A 430 -7.17 -10.36 11.88
CA MET A 430 -6.62 -9.19 12.57
C MET A 430 -6.28 -9.52 14.03
N ASP A 431 -7.16 -10.25 14.73
CA ASP A 431 -6.89 -10.69 16.11
C ASP A 431 -5.64 -11.58 16.20
N VAL A 432 -5.38 -12.42 15.19
CA VAL A 432 -4.14 -13.23 15.15
C VAL A 432 -2.91 -12.35 14.99
N GLU A 433 -2.97 -11.35 14.13
CA GLU A 433 -1.87 -10.43 13.90
C GLU A 433 -1.54 -9.63 15.16
N GLU A 434 -2.56 -9.08 15.82
CA GLU A 434 -2.41 -8.29 17.05
C GLU A 434 -1.90 -9.14 18.22
N ASN A 435 -2.44 -10.35 18.40
CA ASN A 435 -2.10 -11.19 19.56
C ASN A 435 -0.69 -11.83 19.46
N TYR A 436 -0.14 -11.96 18.25
CA TYR A 436 1.10 -12.71 18.00
C TYR A 436 2.19 -11.90 17.28
N ASP A 437 2.02 -10.58 17.14
CA ASP A 437 3.02 -9.63 16.57
C ASP A 437 3.62 -10.15 15.24
N LEU A 438 2.76 -10.67 14.37
CA LEU A 438 3.20 -11.29 13.12
C LEU A 438 3.60 -10.19 12.13
N PRO A 439 4.82 -10.25 11.54
CA PRO A 439 5.34 -9.21 10.66
C PRO A 439 4.83 -9.36 9.23
N PHE A 440 3.53 -9.62 9.05
CA PHE A 440 2.94 -9.66 7.73
C PHE A 440 2.63 -8.24 7.27
N ASP A 441 3.14 -7.84 6.10
CA ASP A 441 2.54 -6.72 5.39
C ASP A 441 1.07 -7.10 5.13
N TYR A 442 0.15 -6.19 5.45
CA TYR A 442 -1.27 -6.33 5.18
C TYR A 442 -1.46 -6.94 3.78
N ASP A 443 -2.30 -7.98 3.66
CA ASP A 443 -2.80 -8.36 2.33
C ASP A 443 -3.76 -7.24 1.88
N ASP A 444 -3.17 -6.15 1.39
CA ASP A 444 -3.82 -4.94 0.89
C ASP A 444 -4.89 -5.29 -0.15
N PHE A 445 -4.69 -6.40 -0.86
CA PHE A 445 -5.63 -6.87 -1.86
C PHE A 445 -6.90 -7.43 -1.22
N LEU A 446 -6.79 -8.31 -0.22
CA LEU A 446 -7.97 -8.83 0.48
C LEU A 446 -8.65 -7.76 1.34
N LEU A 447 -7.87 -6.88 1.95
CA LEU A 447 -8.41 -5.75 2.71
C LEU A 447 -9.20 -4.81 1.80
N GLY A 448 -8.60 -4.35 0.70
CA GLY A 448 -9.27 -3.46 -0.26
C GLY A 448 -10.53 -4.06 -0.88
N ILE A 449 -10.56 -5.37 -1.16
CA ILE A 449 -11.79 -6.05 -1.62
C ILE A 449 -12.84 -6.12 -0.51
N THR A 450 -12.40 -6.38 0.73
CA THR A 450 -13.30 -6.43 1.89
C THR A 450 -13.95 -5.08 2.12
N ASP A 451 -13.17 -4.00 2.07
CA ASP A 451 -13.66 -2.62 2.21
C ASP A 451 -14.64 -2.26 1.09
N GLU A 452 -14.32 -2.60 -0.17
CA GLU A 452 -15.23 -2.37 -1.30
C GLU A 452 -16.56 -3.10 -1.10
N VAL A 453 -16.53 -4.36 -0.64
CA VAL A 453 -17.74 -5.15 -0.38
C VAL A 453 -18.54 -4.56 0.78
N ILE A 454 -17.88 -4.19 1.88
CA ILE A 454 -18.50 -3.55 3.05
C ILE A 454 -19.17 -2.24 2.66
N LEU A 455 -18.43 -1.36 1.98
CA LEU A 455 -18.91 -0.08 1.46
C LEU A 455 -20.17 -0.25 0.62
N ASN A 456 -20.14 -1.17 -0.33
CA ASN A 456 -21.28 -1.45 -1.19
C ASN A 456 -22.50 -1.96 -0.40
N LYS A 457 -22.32 -2.88 0.56
CA LYS A 457 -23.43 -3.40 1.38
C LYS A 457 -23.98 -2.33 2.32
N THR A 458 -23.12 -1.50 2.91
CA THR A 458 -23.50 -0.40 3.79
C THR A 458 -24.30 0.67 3.03
N GLY A 459 -23.80 1.13 1.89
CA GLY A 459 -24.53 2.10 1.07
C GLY A 459 -25.86 1.55 0.56
N GLN A 460 -25.93 0.28 0.15
CA GLN A 460 -27.21 -0.37 -0.22
C GLN A 460 -28.19 -0.44 0.95
N PHE A 461 -27.70 -0.74 2.16
CA PHE A 461 -28.52 -0.76 3.37
C PHE A 461 -29.10 0.63 3.67
N ILE A 462 -28.28 1.68 3.64
CA ILE A 462 -28.72 3.06 3.89
C ILE A 462 -29.78 3.49 2.85
N ASN A 463 -29.50 3.26 1.56
CA ASN A 463 -30.46 3.52 0.49
C ASN A 463 -31.80 2.78 0.68
N SER A 464 -31.78 1.57 1.27
CA SER A 464 -32.99 0.80 1.53
C SER A 464 -33.88 1.38 2.65
N ILE A 465 -33.35 2.28 3.48
CA ILE A 465 -34.04 2.89 4.64
C ILE A 465 -34.28 4.40 4.52
N GLN A 466 -33.66 5.11 3.55
CA GLN A 466 -33.75 6.57 3.37
C GLN A 466 -35.19 7.12 3.37
N ASP A 467 -36.15 6.41 2.77
CA ASP A 467 -37.56 6.84 2.71
C ASP A 467 -38.40 6.39 3.93
N LYS A 468 -37.78 5.84 4.97
CA LYS A 468 -38.46 5.20 6.11
C LYS A 468 -38.04 5.85 7.43
N PRO A 469 -38.73 6.93 7.86
CA PRO A 469 -38.35 7.70 9.05
C PRO A 469 -38.26 6.90 10.36
N LYS A 470 -39.02 5.82 10.49
CA LYS A 470 -38.95 4.94 11.67
C LYS A 470 -37.71 4.06 11.68
N GLU A 471 -37.24 3.63 10.51
CA GLU A 471 -36.03 2.80 10.35
C GLU A 471 -34.79 3.68 10.54
N ILE A 472 -34.73 4.86 9.92
CA ILE A 472 -33.66 5.86 10.14
C ILE A 472 -33.47 6.15 11.64
N LYS A 473 -34.56 6.51 12.34
CA LYS A 473 -34.52 6.76 13.79
C LYS A 473 -34.05 5.59 14.64
N ARG A 474 -34.29 4.36 14.18
CA ARG A 474 -33.83 3.16 14.89
C ARG A 474 -32.34 2.95 14.63
N THR A 475 -31.91 3.07 13.38
CA THR A 475 -30.51 2.92 12.96
C THR A 475 -29.62 3.98 13.61
N ALA A 476 -30.03 5.26 13.57
CA ALA A 476 -29.31 6.36 14.22
C ALA A 476 -29.08 6.13 15.73
N ARG A 477 -30.08 5.57 16.44
CA ARG A 477 -29.90 5.17 17.84
C ARG A 477 -28.90 4.07 18.05
N ILE A 478 -28.89 3.07 17.17
CA ILE A 478 -27.95 1.95 17.24
C ILE A 478 -26.53 2.52 17.12
N LEU A 479 -26.27 3.26 16.03
CA LEU A 479 -24.97 3.90 15.76
C LEU A 479 -24.53 4.80 16.93
N TYR A 480 -25.38 5.74 17.35
CA TYR A 480 -25.06 6.61 18.48
C TYR A 480 -24.78 5.84 19.78
N SER A 481 -25.54 4.79 20.07
CA SER A 481 -25.38 4.01 21.31
C SER A 481 -24.13 3.11 21.31
N SER A 482 -23.66 2.72 20.13
CA SER A 482 -22.48 1.88 19.96
C SER A 482 -21.18 2.67 20.16
N ILE A 483 -21.14 3.97 19.83
CA ILE A 483 -20.02 4.87 20.17
C ILE A 483 -19.79 4.98 21.69
N LEU A 484 -20.86 4.88 22.48
CA LEU A 484 -20.82 5.06 23.94
C LEU A 484 -20.41 3.79 24.72
N ARG A 485 -20.17 2.68 24.02
CA ARG A 485 -19.74 1.40 24.60
C ARG A 485 -18.27 1.18 24.33
#